data_AF-A0A367HSK1-F1
#
_entry.id   AF-A0A367HSK1-F1
#
_cell.length_a   1.000
_cell.length_b   1.000
_cell.length_c   1.000
_cell.angle_alpha   90.00
_cell.angle_beta   90.00
_cell.angle_gamma   90.00
#
_symmetry.space_group_name_H-M   'P 1'
#
loop_
_entity.id
_entity.type
_entity.pdbx_description
1 polymer ?
#
loop_
_entity_poly.entity_id
_entity_poly.type
_entity_poly.pdbx_seq_one_letter_code
_entity_poly.pdbx_strand_id
1 'polypeptide(L)' 'MGAHRRKCDWCGSGTPIVRDMDPVNTDYQYWCEECARALVIKGDPIETYRELEGEPIYGRLLEAHCTLKRFYSFATA' A
#
# COMPACT_ATOMS: atom_id res chain seq x y z
N MET A 1 -3.84 -16.22 18.45
CA MET A 1 -2.70 -16.58 17.57
C MET A 1 -2.09 -15.27 17.10
N GLY A 2 -0.77 -15.11 17.29
CA GLY A 2 -0.09 -13.82 17.39
C GLY A 2 -0.36 -12.88 16.22
N ALA A 3 -0.94 -11.71 16.52
CA ALA A 3 -0.84 -10.54 15.66
C ALA A 3 0.63 -10.11 15.66
N HIS A 4 1.45 -10.79 14.86
CA HIS A 4 2.71 -10.21 14.41
C HIS A 4 2.31 -8.87 13.81
N ARG A 5 2.63 -7.77 14.52
CA ARG A 5 2.56 -6.43 13.95
C ARG A 5 3.46 -6.46 12.73
N ARG A 6 2.88 -6.74 11.56
CA ARG A 6 3.57 -6.65 10.29
C ARG A 6 4.12 -5.23 10.22
N LYS A 7 5.33 -5.08 9.73
CA LYS A 7 5.96 -3.78 9.55
C LYS A 7 5.96 -3.47 8.07
N CYS A 8 6.10 -2.21 7.71
CA CYS A 8 6.35 -1.83 6.34
C CYS A 8 7.68 -2.44 5.88
N ASP A 9 7.68 -3.11 4.74
CA ASP A 9 8.87 -3.76 4.19
C ASP A 9 9.93 -2.74 3.73
N TRP A 10 9.50 -1.53 3.37
CA TRP A 10 10.41 -0.48 2.93
C TRP A 10 11.19 0.16 4.08
N CYS A 11 10.48 0.63 5.12
CA CYS A 11 11.12 1.35 6.24
C CYS A 11 11.39 0.48 7.46
N GLY A 12 10.86 -0.75 7.52
CA GLY A 12 11.07 -1.70 8.62
C GLY A 12 10.50 -1.29 9.98
N SER A 13 9.78 -0.15 10.07
CA SER A 13 9.29 0.41 11.34
C SER A 13 7.83 0.86 11.31
N GLY A 14 7.31 1.29 10.16
CA GLY A 14 5.94 1.78 10.04
C GLY A 14 4.90 0.66 10.12
N THR A 15 3.70 0.97 10.62
CA THR A 15 2.55 0.06 10.53
C THR A 15 2.06 0.03 9.08
N PRO A 16 1.95 -1.15 8.45
CA PRO A 16 1.51 -1.25 7.07
C PRO A 16 0.00 -1.02 7.01
N ILE A 17 -0.39 -0.05 6.18
CA ILE A 17 -1.78 0.32 5.92
C ILE A 17 -2.32 -0.40 4.69
N VAL A 18 -1.43 -0.81 3.78
CA VAL A 18 -1.78 -1.43 2.53
C VAL A 18 -0.86 -2.61 2.27
N ARG A 19 -1.44 -3.63 1.64
CA ARG A 19 -0.78 -4.80 1.13
C ARG A 19 -0.93 -4.82 -0.37
N ASP A 20 0.19 -4.94 -1.08
CA ASP A 20 0.21 -5.28 -2.49
C ASP A 20 -0.18 -6.76 -2.67
N MET A 21 -1.20 -7.01 -3.48
CA MET A 21 -1.71 -8.34 -3.79
C MET A 21 -0.97 -8.97 -4.97
N ASP A 22 -0.35 -8.17 -5.84
CA ASP A 22 0.42 -8.64 -6.99
C ASP A 22 1.81 -7.97 -7.04
N PRO A 23 2.64 -8.13 -5.99
CA PRO A 23 3.93 -7.47 -5.94
C PRO A 23 4.90 -8.08 -6.95
N VAL A 24 5.48 -7.22 -7.80
CA VAL A 24 6.60 -7.59 -8.69
C VAL A 24 7.76 -8.17 -7.89
N ASN A 25 7.96 -7.69 -6.66
CA ASN A 25 8.92 -8.24 -5.72
C ASN A 25 8.25 -8.54 -4.37
N THR A 26 8.23 -9.82 -3.99
CA THR A 26 7.63 -10.30 -2.74
C THR A 26 8.27 -9.74 -1.47
N ASP A 27 9.49 -9.20 -1.55
CA ASP A 27 10.13 -8.47 -0.45
C ASP A 27 9.48 -7.12 -0.18
N TYR A 28 8.62 -6.60 -1.07
CA TYR A 28 7.98 -5.29 -0.95
C TYR A 28 6.46 -5.40 -1.03
N GLN A 29 5.87 -6.17 -0.13
CA GLN A 29 4.44 -6.45 -0.12
C GLN A 29 3.64 -5.51 0.79
N TYR A 30 4.24 -5.02 1.89
CA TYR A 30 3.55 -4.27 2.93
C TYR A 30 4.07 -2.83 3.02
N TRP A 31 3.17 -1.86 2.93
CA TRP A 31 3.52 -0.44 2.88
C TRP A 31 2.81 0.35 3.97
N CYS A 32 3.56 1.17 4.72
CA CYS A 32 2.99 2.17 5.64
C CYS A 32 2.58 3.44 4.89
N GLU A 33 1.80 4.30 5.52
CA GLU A 33 1.28 5.55 4.95
C GLU A 33 2.37 6.40 4.28
N GLU A 34 3.48 6.64 4.97
CA GLU A 34 4.55 7.50 4.46
C GLU A 34 5.25 6.90 3.24
N CYS A 35 5.48 5.57 3.26
CA CYS A 35 6.16 4.87 2.16
C CYS A 35 5.24 4.69 0.95
N ALA A 36 3.97 4.36 1.21
CA ALA A 36 2.90 4.36 0.23
C ALA A 36 2.75 5.73 -0.46
N ARG A 37 2.74 6.82 0.32
CA ARG A 37 2.68 8.18 -0.25
C ARG A 37 3.87 8.46 -1.17
N ALA A 38 5.08 8.11 -0.75
CA ALA A 38 6.29 8.30 -1.56
C ALA A 38 6.24 7.50 -2.88
N LEU A 39 5.68 6.28 -2.83
CA LEU A 39 5.40 5.44 -3.99
C LEU A 39 4.43 6.10 -4.97
N VAL A 40 3.28 6.54 -4.48
CA VAL A 40 2.25 7.22 -5.28
C VAL A 40 2.79 8.46 -5.97
N ILE A 41 3.61 9.26 -5.28
CA ILE A 41 4.25 10.45 -5.87
C ILE A 41 5.26 10.07 -6.97
N LYS A 42 6.04 9.00 -6.78
CA LYS A 42 7.05 8.57 -7.76
C LYS A 42 6.47 7.85 -8.98
N GLY A 43 5.26 7.30 -8.84
CA GLY A 43 4.66 6.39 -9.81
C GLY A 43 4.46 5.04 -9.13
N ASP A 44 3.26 4.85 -8.62
CA ASP A 44 2.90 3.64 -7.89
C ASP A 44 2.72 2.45 -8.85
N PRO A 45 3.51 1.36 -8.69
CA PRO A 45 3.39 0.14 -9.47
C PRO A 45 2.33 -0.82 -8.92
N ILE A 46 1.68 -0.49 -7.79
CA ILE A 46 0.71 -1.37 -7.14
C ILE A 46 -0.62 -1.31 -7.90
N GLU A 47 -0.86 -2.28 -8.79
CA GLU A 47 -2.12 -2.35 -9.55
C GLU A 47 -3.27 -2.91 -8.71
N THR A 48 -2.97 -3.90 -7.87
CA THR A 48 -3.95 -4.59 -7.03
C THR A 48 -3.53 -4.52 -5.57
N TYR A 49 -4.31 -3.84 -4.74
CA TYR A 49 -4.00 -3.68 -3.32
C TYR A 49 -5.15 -4.07 -2.41
N ARG A 50 -4.80 -4.32 -1.15
CA ARG A 50 -5.71 -4.56 -0.04
C ARG A 50 -5.36 -3.68 1.14
N GLU A 51 -6.34 -2.95 1.65
CA GLU A 51 -6.17 -2.13 2.86
C GLU A 51 -6.23 -3.01 4.11
N LEU A 52 -5.31 -2.76 5.04
CA LEU A 52 -5.11 -3.55 6.25
C LEU A 52 -5.69 -2.88 7.50
N GLU A 53 -5.72 -1.55 7.53
CA GLU A 53 -6.32 -0.77 8.60
C GLU A 53 -7.57 -0.03 8.08
N GLY A 54 -8.70 -0.26 8.75
CA GLY A 54 -9.90 0.57 8.75
C GLY A 54 -10.21 1.41 7.50
N GLU A 55 -10.35 2.73 7.68
CA GLU A 55 -10.70 3.67 6.61
C GLU A 55 -9.76 3.56 5.40
N PRO A 56 -10.21 3.94 4.19
CA PRO A 56 -9.39 3.85 2.98
C PRO A 56 -8.25 4.88 2.97
N ILE A 57 -7.16 4.62 3.69
CA ILE A 57 -5.99 5.49 3.78
C ILE A 57 -5.23 5.48 2.43
N TYR A 58 -5.01 4.31 1.86
CA TYR A 58 -4.28 4.18 0.59
C TYR A 58 -5.09 4.74 -0.57
N GLY A 59 -6.41 4.49 -0.58
CA GLY A 59 -7.32 5.11 -1.55
C GLY A 59 -7.22 6.64 -1.54
N ARG A 60 -7.22 7.27 -0.36
CA ARG A 60 -7.05 8.73 -0.23
C ARG A 60 -5.69 9.21 -0.72
N LEU A 61 -4.61 8.48 -0.45
CA LEU A 61 -3.28 8.82 -0.96
C LEU A 61 -3.23 8.76 -2.49
N LEU A 62 -3.84 7.74 -3.10
CA LEU A 62 -3.99 7.63 -4.55
C LEU A 62 -4.79 8.82 -5.09
N GLU A 63 -5.91 9.18 -4.47
CA GLU A 63 -6.71 10.32 -4.93
C GLU A 63 -5.96 11.65 -4.83
N ALA A 64 -5.17 11.84 -3.78
CA ALA A 64 -4.45 13.08 -3.49
C ALA A 64 -3.15 13.23 -4.29
N HIS A 65 -2.43 12.13 -4.55
CA HIS A 65 -1.06 12.16 -5.07
C HIS A 65 -0.87 11.40 -6.38
N CYS A 66 -1.79 10.51 -6.78
CA CYS A 66 -1.59 9.73 -8.00
C CYS A 66 -1.89 10.56 -9.24
N THR A 67 -0.87 10.75 -10.08
CA THR A 67 -0.97 11.45 -11.36
C THR A 67 -1.50 10.53 -12.49
N LEU A 68 -1.60 9.21 -12.25
CA LEU A 68 -1.96 8.18 -13.23
C LEU A 68 -3.16 7.34 -12.72
N LYS A 69 -4.33 7.95 -12.54
CA LYS A 69 -5.56 7.33 -11.97
C LYS A 69 -6.15 6.11 -12.73
N ARG A 70 -5.49 5.56 -13.74
CA ARG A 70 -6.18 4.79 -14.80
C ARG A 70 -6.31 3.27 -14.56
N PHE A 71 -5.61 2.68 -13.58
CA PHE A 71 -5.49 1.21 -13.51
C PHE A 71 -5.68 0.56 -12.13
N TYR A 72 -6.02 1.32 -11.07
CA TYR A 72 -6.13 0.73 -9.73
C TYR A 72 -7.36 -0.16 -9.59
N SER A 73 -7.13 -1.43 -9.24
CA SER A 73 -8.17 -2.40 -8.90
C SER A 73 -8.16 -2.66 -7.39
N PHE A 74 -9.23 -2.25 -6.72
CA PHE A 74 -9.41 -2.50 -5.29
C PHE A 74 -9.87 -3.94 -5.06
N ALA A 75 -9.09 -4.73 -4.33
CA ALA A 75 -9.48 -6.08 -3.92
C ALA A 75 -10.31 -6.02 -2.63
N THR A 76 -11.64 -5.99 -2.74
CA THR A 76 -12.54 -6.29 -1.62
C THR A 76 -12.37 -7.77 -1.24
N ALA A 77 -12.00 -8.04 0.01
CA ALA A 77 -12.01 -9.37 0.59
C ALA A 77 -13.38 -9.73 1.17
#